data_AF-A0A7S2HLA8-F1
#
_entry.id   AF-A0A7S2HLA8-F1
#
_cell.length_a   1.000
_cell.length_b   1.000
_cell.length_c   1.000
_cell.angle_alpha   90.00
_cell.angle_beta   90.00
_cell.angle_gamma   90.00
#
_symmetry.space_group_name_H-M   'P 1'
#
loop_
_entity.id
_entity.type
_entity.pdbx_description
1 polymer ?
#
loop_
_entity_poly.entity_id
_entity_poly.type
_entity_poly.pdbx_seq_one_letter_code
_entity_poly.pdbx_strand_id
1 'polypeptide(L)'
;KPEAKVSTIVRKLDMYSKVESEFKVTTATGGYLSLIGWALTLILTLSETWGYWRSRTTTKEHMVVDSFLGQKLRIDMNISFPALSCVEMHVDAMDVAGDYHPYVEQNMVKQRLDRNGVPIGETVEEQVNVVENKDDIMPKDYCGSCYGAGADGECCNTCEQVLSRYATKGWATKDIRRDSEQCKREQTNPLGAVEDGEGCNLAGFMLVNKVAGNFHVALGESVVRDGRFIHQFQPEDAPRFNTSHIVHHLTFGENYPGIVNPLDSVVKM
;
A
#
# COMPACT_ATOMS: atom_id res chain seq x y z
N LYS A 1 55.59 -21.88 50.97
CA LYS A 1 55.18 -21.43 49.61
C LYS A 1 53.93 -22.23 49.26
N PRO A 2 52.73 -21.63 49.22
CA PRO A 2 51.50 -22.42 49.24
C PRO A 2 51.30 -23.05 47.86
N GLU A 3 51.26 -24.38 47.83
CA GLU A 3 50.90 -25.16 46.65
C GLU A 3 49.39 -24.99 46.41
N ALA A 4 49.04 -24.38 45.28
CA ALA A 4 47.66 -24.28 44.84
C ALA A 4 47.14 -25.71 44.59
N LYS A 5 46.13 -26.13 45.35
CA LYS A 5 45.38 -27.38 45.15
C LYS A 5 44.66 -27.33 43.80
N VAL A 6 45.35 -27.74 42.73
CA VAL A 6 44.74 -27.96 41.42
C VAL A 6 43.83 -29.19 41.53
N SER A 7 42.55 -29.01 41.21
CA SER A 7 41.52 -30.03 41.46
C SER A 7 41.81 -31.35 40.74
N THR A 8 41.52 -32.47 41.39
CA THR A 8 41.74 -33.85 40.92
C THR A 8 41.09 -34.14 39.56
N ILE A 9 40.10 -33.32 39.16
CA ILE A 9 39.39 -33.38 37.88
C ILE A 9 40.30 -32.98 36.73
N VAL A 10 41.14 -31.96 36.92
CA VAL A 10 42.07 -31.45 35.88
C VAL A 10 43.15 -32.50 35.58
N ARG A 11 43.57 -33.28 36.58
CA ARG A 11 44.51 -34.40 36.39
C ARG A 11 43.94 -35.55 35.55
N LYS A 12 42.61 -35.69 35.45
CA LYS A 12 41.95 -36.73 34.64
C LYS A 12 41.78 -36.33 33.18
N LEU A 13 41.93 -35.05 32.84
CA LEU A 13 41.82 -34.50 31.49
C LEU A 13 43.17 -34.39 30.76
N ASP A 14 44.25 -34.86 31.37
CA ASP A 14 45.61 -34.82 30.83
C ASP A 14 45.86 -36.09 29.99
N MET A 15 45.64 -36.00 28.67
CA MET A 15 45.69 -37.14 27.74
C MET A 15 47.13 -37.56 27.35
N TYR A 16 48.16 -36.80 27.77
CA TYR A 16 49.54 -36.99 27.34
C TYR A 16 50.45 -37.45 28.49
N SER A 17 51.38 -38.37 28.18
CA SER A 17 52.42 -38.78 29.12
C SER A 17 53.35 -37.61 29.41
N LYS A 18 53.66 -37.40 30.70
CA LYS A 18 54.54 -36.31 31.13
C LYS A 18 55.99 -36.71 30.85
N VAL A 19 56.74 -35.79 30.26
CA VAL A 19 58.19 -35.92 30.08
C VAL A 19 58.88 -35.92 31.43
N GLU A 20 59.91 -36.77 31.60
CA GLU A 20 60.73 -36.86 32.81
C GLU A 20 61.32 -35.50 33.20
N SER A 21 61.35 -35.20 34.49
CA SER A 21 61.72 -33.88 35.02
C SER A 21 63.16 -33.47 34.73
N GLU A 22 64.05 -34.42 34.41
CA GLU A 22 65.47 -34.19 34.12
C GLU A 22 65.70 -33.52 32.75
N PHE A 23 64.75 -33.63 31.82
CA PHE A 23 64.82 -32.98 30.50
C PHE A 23 64.01 -31.67 30.43
N LYS A 24 63.45 -31.21 31.56
CA LYS A 24 62.58 -30.04 31.62
C LYS A 24 63.29 -28.83 32.22
N VAL A 25 63.87 -27.98 31.38
CA VAL A 25 64.41 -26.68 31.82
C VAL A 25 63.26 -25.67 31.89
N THR A 26 62.78 -25.36 33.09
CA THR A 26 61.77 -24.31 33.28
C THR A 26 62.46 -22.95 33.40
N THR A 27 62.27 -22.08 32.40
CA THR A 27 62.72 -20.69 32.48
C THR A 27 61.58 -19.80 32.98
N ALA A 28 61.87 -18.92 33.96
CA ALA A 28 60.88 -18.00 34.51
C ALA A 28 60.34 -17.02 33.45
N THR A 29 61.17 -16.66 32.47
CA THR A 29 60.83 -15.81 31.32
C THR A 29 59.86 -16.51 30.35
N GLY A 30 60.04 -17.81 30.09
CA GLY A 30 59.14 -18.59 29.24
C GLY A 30 57.72 -18.67 29.82
N GLY A 31 57.59 -18.85 31.13
CA GLY A 31 56.29 -18.86 31.81
C GLY A 31 55.55 -17.51 31.71
N TYR A 32 56.27 -16.39 31.84
CA TYR A 32 55.70 -15.05 31.69
C TYR A 32 55.21 -14.78 30.27
N LEU A 33 55.99 -15.16 29.26
CA LEU A 33 55.61 -15.03 27.85
C LEU A 33 54.38 -15.89 27.50
N SER A 34 54.28 -17.12 28.04
CA SER A 34 53.09 -17.96 27.84
C SER A 34 51.83 -17.37 28.49
N LEU A 35 51.94 -16.74 29.66
CA LEU A 35 50.82 -16.05 30.31
C LEU A 35 50.33 -14.84 29.51
N ILE A 36 51.26 -14.03 28.99
CA ILE A 36 50.91 -12.91 28.10
C ILE A 36 50.25 -13.41 26.82
N GLY A 37 50.80 -14.46 26.20
CA GLY A 37 50.24 -15.07 25.00
C GLY A 37 48.80 -15.54 25.23
N TRP A 38 48.55 -16.26 26.32
CA TRP A 38 47.21 -16.73 26.66
C TRP A 38 46.25 -15.56 26.96
N ALA A 39 46.72 -14.52 27.64
CA ALA A 39 45.92 -13.32 27.89
C ALA A 39 45.54 -12.59 26.59
N LEU A 40 46.49 -12.42 25.67
CA LEU A 40 46.25 -11.81 24.37
C LEU A 40 45.27 -12.65 23.53
N THR A 41 45.45 -13.97 23.48
CA THR A 41 44.50 -14.87 22.79
C THR A 41 43.11 -14.80 23.42
N LEU A 42 43.00 -14.72 24.74
CA LEU A 42 41.71 -14.59 25.43
C LEU A 42 41.04 -13.24 25.12
N ILE A 43 41.80 -12.15 25.13
CA ILE A 43 41.29 -10.80 24.79
C ILE A 43 40.80 -10.77 23.34
N LEU A 44 41.58 -11.29 22.40
CA LEU A 44 41.20 -11.33 20.99
C LEU A 44 39.98 -12.22 20.75
N THR A 45 39.92 -13.40 21.36
CA THR A 45 38.76 -14.29 21.22
C THR A 45 37.49 -13.70 21.84
N LEU A 46 37.58 -13.04 23.00
CA LEU A 46 36.45 -12.33 23.59
C LEU A 46 36.00 -11.15 22.73
N SER A 47 36.94 -10.39 22.16
CA SER A 47 36.64 -9.27 21.26
C SER A 47 35.91 -9.73 20.00
N GLU A 48 36.42 -10.76 19.33
CA GLU A 48 35.78 -11.32 18.13
C GLU A 48 34.43 -11.97 18.45
N THR A 49 34.33 -12.70 19.56
CA THR A 49 33.05 -13.32 19.98
C THR A 49 32.02 -12.24 20.30
N TRP A 50 32.43 -11.16 20.96
CA TRP A 50 31.55 -10.03 21.24
C TRP A 50 31.15 -9.29 19.97
N GLY A 51 32.10 -9.05 19.06
CA GLY A 51 31.84 -8.49 17.74
C GLY A 51 30.87 -9.34 16.92
N TYR A 52 31.03 -10.66 16.92
CA TYR A 52 30.14 -11.61 16.24
C TYR A 52 28.73 -11.62 16.86
N TRP A 53 28.62 -11.63 18.19
CA TRP A 53 27.31 -11.52 18.87
C TRP A 53 26.62 -10.18 18.60
N ARG A 54 27.36 -9.08 18.48
CA ARG A 54 26.81 -7.76 18.12
C ARG A 54 26.47 -7.64 16.63
N SER A 55 27.24 -8.29 15.76
CA SER A 55 27.14 -8.21 14.30
C SER A 55 26.08 -9.15 13.69
N ARG A 56 25.56 -10.13 14.45
CA ARG A 56 24.41 -10.96 14.01
C ARG A 56 23.17 -10.16 13.61
N THR A 57 23.08 -8.87 13.93
CA THR A 57 21.98 -7.99 13.49
C THR A 57 22.25 -7.25 12.18
N THR A 58 23.39 -7.45 11.52
CA THR A 58 23.65 -6.84 10.20
C THR A 58 23.10 -7.77 9.12
N THR A 59 21.89 -7.46 8.64
CA THR A 59 21.30 -8.08 7.45
C THR A 59 22.23 -7.90 6.25
N LYS A 60 22.57 -9.00 5.57
CA LYS A 60 23.37 -8.97 4.34
C LYS A 60 22.42 -9.01 3.15
N GLU A 61 22.21 -7.85 2.55
CA GLU A 61 21.47 -7.75 1.29
C GLU A 61 22.28 -8.41 0.17
N HIS A 62 21.66 -9.34 -0.55
CA HIS A 62 22.25 -9.95 -1.74
C HIS A 62 21.25 -9.86 -2.89
N MET A 63 21.75 -9.50 -4.07
CA MET A 63 20.92 -9.42 -5.26
C MET A 63 20.71 -10.82 -5.82
N VAL A 64 19.45 -11.21 -5.97
CA VAL A 64 19.05 -12.47 -6.61
C VAL A 64 18.33 -12.17 -7.91
N VAL A 65 18.42 -13.09 -8.87
CA VAL A 65 17.62 -13.00 -10.09
C VAL A 65 16.18 -13.32 -9.72
N ASP A 66 15.27 -12.42 -10.08
CA ASP A 66 13.84 -12.67 -9.94
C ASP A 66 13.40 -13.68 -11.01
N SER A 67 13.11 -14.91 -10.58
CA SER A 67 12.67 -16.01 -11.45
C SER A 67 11.15 -16.14 -11.53
N PHE A 68 10.39 -15.32 -10.80
CA PHE A 68 8.94 -15.39 -10.77
C PHE A 68 8.33 -14.55 -11.90
N LEU A 69 7.85 -15.23 -12.94
CA LEU A 69 7.11 -14.62 -14.04
C LEU A 69 5.61 -14.56 -13.72
N GLY A 70 4.95 -13.44 -14.05
CA GLY A 70 3.49 -13.32 -13.99
C GLY A 70 2.89 -13.06 -12.61
N GLN A 71 3.70 -12.67 -11.61
CA GLN A 71 3.17 -12.26 -10.30
C GLN A 71 2.47 -10.89 -10.39
N LYS A 72 1.39 -10.75 -9.63
CA LYS A 72 0.76 -9.45 -9.37
C LYS A 72 1.52 -8.74 -8.25
N LEU A 73 1.75 -7.45 -8.40
CA LEU A 73 2.29 -6.58 -7.38
C LEU A 73 1.14 -5.93 -6.61
N ARG A 74 1.16 -6.08 -5.28
CA ARG A 74 0.25 -5.37 -4.39
C ARG A 74 0.81 -3.96 -4.14
N ILE A 75 0.00 -2.94 -4.32
CA ILE A 75 0.34 -1.56 -3.98
C ILE A 75 -0.64 -1.10 -2.92
N ASP A 76 -0.15 -0.85 -1.71
CA ASP A 76 -0.92 -0.34 -0.58
C ASP A 76 -0.75 1.18 -0.51
N MET A 77 -1.86 1.91 -0.40
CA MET A 77 -1.84 3.36 -0.34
C MET A 77 -2.89 3.94 0.59
N ASN A 78 -2.53 5.05 1.23
CA ASN A 78 -3.44 5.94 1.96
C ASN A 78 -3.07 7.38 1.65
N ILE A 79 -3.91 8.04 0.87
CA ILE A 79 -3.67 9.38 0.35
C ILE A 79 -4.91 10.24 0.57
N SER A 80 -4.73 11.37 1.24
CA SER A 80 -5.79 12.37 1.43
C SER A 80 -5.67 13.49 0.41
N PHE A 81 -6.79 13.88 -0.17
CA PHE A 81 -6.94 14.97 -1.14
C PHE A 81 -7.93 16.00 -0.57
N PRO A 82 -7.46 17.11 0.03
CA PRO A 82 -8.34 18.07 0.71
C PRO A 82 -9.29 18.84 -0.22
N ALA A 83 -8.96 18.93 -1.50
CA ALA A 83 -9.70 19.74 -2.49
C ALA A 83 -10.37 18.90 -3.59
N LEU A 84 -10.39 17.57 -3.45
CA LEU A 84 -10.99 16.65 -4.42
C LEU A 84 -12.11 15.83 -3.76
N SER A 85 -13.32 15.92 -4.33
CA SER A 85 -14.50 15.19 -3.89
C SER A 85 -14.36 13.68 -4.11
N CYS A 86 -14.83 12.87 -3.14
CA CYS A 86 -14.79 11.41 -3.27
C CYS A 86 -15.67 10.85 -4.41
N VAL A 87 -16.71 11.58 -4.82
CA VAL A 87 -17.63 11.12 -5.89
C VAL A 87 -17.01 11.28 -7.27
N GLU A 88 -16.15 12.28 -7.43
CA GLU A 88 -15.53 12.61 -8.70
C GLU A 88 -14.09 12.08 -8.80
N MET A 89 -13.49 11.68 -7.67
CA MET A 89 -12.17 11.04 -7.65
C MET A 89 -12.26 9.62 -8.20
N HIS A 90 -11.43 9.34 -9.21
CA HIS A 90 -11.24 8.01 -9.77
C HIS A 90 -9.76 7.63 -9.77
N VAL A 91 -9.48 6.34 -9.53
CA VAL A 91 -8.13 5.78 -9.54
C VAL A 91 -7.99 4.71 -10.59
N ASP A 92 -7.02 4.91 -11.48
CA ASP A 92 -6.75 4.03 -12.61
C ASP A 92 -5.32 3.55 -12.59
N ALA A 93 -5.09 2.31 -13.02
CA ALA A 93 -3.75 1.78 -13.26
C ALA A 93 -3.62 1.26 -14.69
N MET A 94 -2.50 1.60 -15.34
CA MET A 94 -2.16 1.21 -16.70
C MET A 94 -0.73 0.69 -16.77
N ASP A 95 -0.54 -0.44 -17.43
CA ASP A 95 0.79 -0.99 -17.68
C ASP A 95 1.34 -0.65 -19.08
N VAL A 96 2.62 -0.98 -19.32
CA VAL A 96 3.26 -0.78 -20.63
C VAL A 96 2.66 -1.62 -21.76
N ALA A 97 1.95 -2.70 -21.44
CA ALA A 97 1.23 -3.48 -22.45
C ALA A 97 -0.08 -2.81 -22.86
N GLY A 98 -0.50 -1.78 -22.12
CA GLY A 98 -1.79 -1.11 -22.30
C GLY A 98 -2.94 -1.87 -21.66
N ASP A 99 -2.66 -2.86 -20.82
CA ASP A 99 -3.69 -3.51 -20.02
C ASP A 99 -4.18 -2.51 -18.97
N TYR A 100 -5.50 -2.33 -18.99
CA TYR A 100 -6.21 -1.44 -18.10
C TYR A 100 -6.96 -2.26 -17.05
N HIS A 101 -6.83 -1.84 -15.80
CA HIS A 101 -7.52 -2.46 -14.69
C HIS A 101 -8.69 -1.57 -14.21
N PRO A 102 -9.90 -1.68 -14.81
CA PRO A 102 -11.07 -0.87 -14.44
C PRO A 102 -11.62 -1.11 -13.02
N TYR A 103 -11.11 -2.14 -12.33
CA TYR A 103 -11.61 -2.57 -11.02
C TYR A 103 -10.55 -2.40 -9.91
N VAL A 104 -9.60 -1.48 -10.09
CA VAL A 104 -8.62 -1.12 -9.06
C VAL A 104 -9.30 -0.67 -7.76
N GLU A 105 -10.47 -0.04 -7.87
CA GLU A 105 -11.18 0.55 -6.73
C GLU A 105 -11.87 -0.47 -5.81
N GLN A 106 -12.02 -1.75 -6.22
CA GLN A 106 -12.76 -2.77 -5.44
C GLN A 106 -12.17 -3.05 -4.04
N ASN A 107 -10.87 -2.82 -3.87
CA ASN A 107 -10.16 -3.00 -2.59
C ASN A 107 -9.71 -1.65 -1.99
N MET A 108 -10.36 -0.57 -2.42
CA MET A 108 -10.15 0.78 -1.94
C MET A 108 -11.38 1.28 -1.20
N VAL A 109 -11.13 2.13 -0.23
CA VAL A 109 -12.12 2.75 0.63
C VAL A 109 -11.99 4.25 0.47
N LYS A 110 -13.11 4.90 0.14
CA LYS A 110 -13.21 6.34 0.00
C LYS A 110 -13.90 6.90 1.25
N GLN A 111 -13.23 7.79 1.95
CA GLN A 111 -13.74 8.46 3.13
C GLN A 111 -13.81 9.96 2.88
N ARG A 112 -14.99 10.56 3.03
CA ARG A 112 -15.16 12.02 2.89
C ARG A 112 -14.40 12.75 3.98
N LEU A 113 -13.82 13.90 3.62
CA LEU A 113 -13.11 14.78 4.52
C LEU A 113 -13.78 16.16 4.54
N ASP A 114 -13.88 16.75 5.72
CA ASP A 114 -14.19 18.17 5.90
C ASP A 114 -13.12 19.05 5.24
N ARG A 115 -13.41 20.34 5.09
CA ARG A 115 -12.44 21.41 4.75
C ARG A 115 -11.20 21.41 5.64
N ASN A 116 -11.32 20.91 6.87
CA ASN A 116 -10.23 20.80 7.84
C ASN A 116 -9.45 19.47 7.75
N GLY A 117 -9.82 18.57 6.82
CA GLY A 117 -9.21 17.24 6.68
C GLY A 117 -9.70 16.22 7.71
N VAL A 118 -10.83 16.49 8.38
CA VAL A 118 -11.43 15.58 9.37
C VAL A 118 -12.40 14.64 8.66
N PRO A 119 -12.36 13.32 8.91
CA PRO A 119 -13.27 12.38 8.26
C PRO A 119 -14.74 12.64 8.64
N ILE A 120 -15.62 12.75 7.64
CA ILE A 120 -17.06 12.93 7.76
C ILE A 120 -17.77 11.70 7.19
N GLY A 121 -18.78 11.17 7.89
CA GLY A 121 -19.60 10.05 7.41
C GLY A 121 -18.95 8.68 7.58
N GLU A 122 -19.65 7.63 7.13
CA GLU A 122 -19.14 6.26 7.15
C GLU A 122 -18.16 6.01 6.01
N THR A 123 -17.16 5.16 6.25
CA THR A 123 -16.25 4.65 5.22
C THR A 123 -17.06 3.86 4.21
N VAL A 124 -17.08 4.33 2.96
CA VAL A 124 -17.71 3.58 1.89
C VAL A 124 -16.63 2.70 1.29
N GLU A 125 -16.66 1.42 1.66
CA GLU A 125 -16.00 0.40 0.87
C GLU A 125 -16.76 0.29 -0.45
N GLU A 126 -16.07 0.41 -1.57
CA GLU A 126 -16.64 0.15 -2.91
C GLU A 126 -16.78 -1.36 -3.16
N GLN A 127 -16.96 -2.14 -2.09
CA GLN A 127 -17.63 -3.41 -2.22
C GLN A 127 -19.05 -3.05 -2.64
N VAL A 128 -19.54 -3.72 -3.68
CA VAL A 128 -20.94 -3.79 -4.05
C VAL A 128 -21.69 -4.37 -2.86
N ASN A 129 -21.88 -3.56 -1.82
CA ASN A 129 -22.86 -3.78 -0.79
C ASN A 129 -24.15 -3.61 -1.57
N VAL A 130 -24.62 -4.76 -2.04
CA VAL A 130 -25.99 -5.08 -2.38
C VAL A 130 -26.84 -4.13 -1.56
N VAL A 131 -27.19 -3.00 -2.17
CA VAL A 131 -28.32 -2.23 -1.72
C VAL A 131 -29.40 -3.29 -1.75
N GLU A 132 -29.89 -3.70 -0.57
CA GLU A 132 -31.05 -4.58 -0.47
C GLU A 132 -31.99 -4.15 -1.57
N ASN A 133 -32.29 -5.06 -2.51
CA ASN A 133 -33.06 -4.77 -3.71
C ASN A 133 -34.27 -3.90 -3.36
N LYS A 134 -34.11 -2.57 -3.47
CA LYS A 134 -35.22 -1.62 -3.37
C LYS A 134 -36.08 -1.70 -4.63
N ASP A 135 -35.74 -2.60 -5.55
CA ASP A 135 -36.62 -3.09 -6.61
C ASP A 135 -37.93 -3.65 -6.05
N ASP A 136 -37.95 -4.19 -4.81
CA ASP A 136 -39.16 -4.73 -4.18
C ASP A 136 -40.13 -3.65 -3.64
N ILE A 137 -39.80 -2.36 -3.75
CA ILE A 137 -40.64 -1.24 -3.26
C ILE A 137 -41.24 -0.42 -4.42
N MET A 138 -40.92 -0.73 -5.68
CA MET A 138 -41.50 -0.03 -6.84
C MET A 138 -42.76 -0.72 -7.38
N PRO A 139 -43.80 0.05 -7.79
CA PRO A 139 -44.94 -0.52 -8.51
C PRO A 139 -44.49 -1.25 -9.77
N LYS A 140 -45.11 -2.40 -10.08
CA LYS A 140 -44.75 -3.25 -11.24
C LYS A 140 -44.90 -2.55 -12.61
N ASP A 141 -45.63 -1.43 -12.66
CA ASP A 141 -45.82 -0.60 -13.87
C ASP A 141 -44.94 0.67 -13.88
N TYR A 142 -43.94 0.77 -13.01
CA TYR A 142 -43.04 1.93 -12.99
C TYR A 142 -42.03 1.88 -14.14
N CYS A 143 -42.04 2.93 -14.97
CA CYS A 143 -41.09 3.17 -16.05
C CYS A 143 -40.48 4.56 -15.87
N GLY A 144 -39.22 4.60 -15.41
CA GLY A 144 -38.50 5.86 -15.23
C GLY A 144 -38.01 6.46 -16.55
N SER A 145 -37.91 7.79 -16.60
CA SER A 145 -37.45 8.52 -17.79
C SER A 145 -35.94 8.41 -17.96
N CYS A 146 -35.48 8.13 -19.18
CA CYS A 146 -34.07 8.22 -19.56
C CYS A 146 -33.64 9.65 -19.98
N TYR A 147 -34.47 10.67 -19.73
CA TYR A 147 -34.19 12.09 -20.01
C TYR A 147 -33.71 12.38 -21.45
N GLY A 148 -34.28 11.67 -22.42
CA GLY A 148 -33.96 11.82 -23.85
C GLY A 148 -32.69 11.11 -24.31
N ALA A 149 -32.01 10.37 -23.43
CA ALA A 149 -30.83 9.57 -23.80
C ALA A 149 -31.17 8.14 -24.29
N GLY A 150 -32.37 7.63 -23.95
CA GLY A 150 -32.87 6.32 -24.38
C GLY A 150 -33.61 6.35 -25.72
N ALA A 151 -33.95 5.17 -26.25
CA ALA A 151 -34.84 5.04 -27.40
C ALA A 151 -36.32 5.28 -27.03
N ASP A 152 -37.19 5.50 -28.02
CA ASP A 152 -38.62 5.68 -27.80
C ASP A 152 -39.22 4.44 -27.11
N GLY A 153 -39.72 4.62 -25.88
CA GLY A 153 -40.31 3.55 -25.07
C GLY A 153 -39.30 2.79 -24.17
N GLU A 154 -38.04 3.21 -24.12
CA GLU A 154 -37.05 2.64 -23.22
C GLU A 154 -37.13 3.26 -21.82
N CYS A 155 -37.22 2.41 -20.79
CA CYS A 155 -37.32 2.83 -19.39
C CYS A 155 -35.95 2.77 -18.71
N CYS A 156 -35.63 3.81 -17.94
CA CYS A 156 -34.46 3.84 -17.05
C CYS A 156 -34.96 3.85 -15.62
N ASN A 157 -34.86 2.71 -14.95
CA ASN A 157 -35.33 2.56 -13.58
C ASN A 157 -34.23 2.79 -12.56
N THR A 158 -32.95 2.60 -12.93
CA THR A 158 -31.81 2.84 -12.04
C THR A 158 -31.00 4.08 -12.42
N CYS A 159 -30.29 4.65 -11.44
CA CYS A 159 -29.36 5.75 -11.68
C CYS A 159 -28.28 5.35 -12.68
N GLU A 160 -27.72 4.15 -12.54
CA GLU A 160 -26.72 3.60 -13.47
C GLU A 160 -27.26 3.46 -14.91
N GLN A 161 -28.53 3.05 -15.06
CA GLN A 161 -29.18 3.00 -16.38
C GLN A 161 -29.30 4.40 -16.99
N VAL A 162 -29.67 5.43 -16.23
CA VAL A 162 -29.70 6.81 -16.76
C VAL A 162 -28.30 7.27 -17.19
N LEU A 163 -27.29 7.05 -16.35
CA LEU A 163 -25.92 7.48 -16.59
C LEU A 163 -25.29 6.78 -17.80
N SER A 164 -25.50 5.46 -17.94
CA SER A 164 -24.98 4.68 -19.06
C SER A 164 -25.58 5.10 -20.41
N ARG A 165 -26.86 5.52 -20.46
CA ARG A 165 -27.47 6.08 -21.68
C ARG A 165 -26.88 7.44 -22.04
N TYR A 166 -26.67 8.29 -21.04
CA TYR A 166 -25.99 9.57 -21.24
C TYR A 166 -24.56 9.38 -21.75
N ALA A 167 -23.81 8.43 -21.18
CA ALA A 167 -22.46 8.08 -21.62
C ALA A 167 -22.44 7.56 -23.06
N THR A 168 -23.41 6.71 -23.44
CA THR A 168 -23.54 6.21 -24.82
C THR A 168 -23.78 7.34 -25.83
N LYS A 169 -24.49 8.40 -25.42
CA LYS A 169 -24.71 9.61 -26.22
C LYS A 169 -23.55 10.60 -26.15
N GLY A 170 -22.56 10.37 -25.29
CA GLY A 170 -21.44 11.29 -25.02
C GLY A 170 -21.87 12.56 -24.31
N TRP A 171 -22.99 12.55 -23.59
CA TRP A 171 -23.50 13.69 -22.84
C TRP A 171 -22.89 13.74 -21.43
N ALA A 172 -22.85 14.94 -20.84
CA ALA A 172 -22.33 15.13 -19.49
C ALA A 172 -23.27 14.47 -18.47
N THR A 173 -22.70 13.65 -17.58
CA THR A 173 -23.44 12.86 -16.58
C THR A 173 -23.61 13.58 -15.24
N LYS A 174 -22.88 14.67 -14.99
CA LYS A 174 -22.84 15.39 -13.71
C LYS A 174 -24.19 16.00 -13.32
N ASP A 175 -24.81 16.76 -14.22
CA ASP A 175 -26.09 17.43 -13.93
C ASP A 175 -27.21 16.41 -13.78
N ILE A 176 -27.26 15.40 -14.65
CA ILE A 176 -28.31 14.39 -14.58
C ILE A 176 -28.15 13.49 -13.35
N ARG A 177 -26.92 13.24 -12.88
CA ARG A 177 -26.67 12.52 -11.62
C ARG A 177 -27.24 13.28 -10.42
N ARG A 178 -27.17 14.61 -10.42
CA ARG A 178 -27.74 15.45 -9.36
C ARG A 178 -29.25 15.58 -9.49
N ASP A 179 -29.77 15.76 -10.71
CA ASP A 179 -31.12 16.24 -10.93
C ASP A 179 -32.15 15.13 -11.18
N SER A 180 -31.73 13.94 -11.61
CA SER A 180 -32.62 12.81 -11.92
C SER A 180 -33.27 12.18 -10.69
N GLU A 181 -34.50 11.68 -10.86
CA GLU A 181 -35.25 11.06 -9.76
C GLU A 181 -34.65 9.73 -9.32
N GLN A 182 -34.13 8.95 -10.28
CA GLN A 182 -33.55 7.64 -10.03
C GLN A 182 -32.29 7.79 -9.17
N CYS A 183 -31.41 8.74 -9.51
CA CYS A 183 -30.22 9.03 -8.73
C CYS A 183 -30.53 9.64 -7.37
N LYS A 184 -31.52 10.54 -7.24
CA LYS A 184 -31.96 11.07 -5.94
C LYS A 184 -32.60 10.01 -5.04
N ARG A 185 -33.33 9.05 -5.63
CA ARG A 185 -33.95 7.93 -4.90
C ARG A 185 -32.91 6.90 -4.45
N GLU A 186 -31.94 6.63 -5.31
CA GLU A 186 -30.84 5.70 -5.05
C GLU A 186 -29.68 6.34 -4.27
N GLN A 187 -29.74 7.65 -4.00
CA GLN A 187 -28.91 8.38 -3.04
C GLN A 187 -29.19 7.93 -1.59
N THR A 188 -29.10 6.63 -1.35
CA THR A 188 -28.50 6.04 -0.15
C THR A 188 -27.00 5.80 -0.37
N ASN A 189 -26.35 6.64 -1.19
CA ASN A 189 -24.89 6.62 -1.33
C ASN A 189 -24.31 7.68 -0.37
N PRO A 190 -23.63 7.31 0.72
CA PRO A 190 -23.04 8.25 1.69
C PRO A 190 -22.06 9.23 1.04
N LEU A 191 -21.51 8.85 -0.12
CA LEU A 191 -20.63 9.67 -0.92
C LEU A 191 -21.37 10.78 -1.67
N GLY A 192 -22.65 10.64 -2.01
CA GLY A 192 -23.38 11.58 -2.88
C GLY A 192 -23.76 12.92 -2.24
N ALA A 193 -23.65 13.05 -0.92
CA ALA A 193 -23.96 14.27 -0.17
C ALA A 193 -22.76 15.22 -0.03
N VAL A 194 -21.97 15.39 -1.10
CA VAL A 194 -20.74 16.20 -1.08
C VAL A 194 -21.08 17.69 -1.13
N GLU A 195 -20.54 18.46 -0.18
CA GLU A 195 -20.53 19.92 -0.23
C GLU A 195 -19.27 20.47 -0.93
N ASP A 196 -19.40 21.66 -1.52
CA ASP A 196 -18.28 22.36 -2.14
C ASP A 196 -17.16 22.63 -1.11
N GLY A 197 -15.96 22.13 -1.40
CA GLY A 197 -14.77 22.25 -0.54
C GLY A 197 -14.53 21.09 0.42
N GLU A 198 -15.32 20.01 0.32
CA GLU A 198 -14.96 18.73 0.93
C GLU A 198 -13.81 18.05 0.18
N GLY A 199 -13.03 17.27 0.93
CA GLY A 199 -11.96 16.43 0.40
C GLY A 199 -12.30 14.94 0.44
N CYS A 200 -11.33 14.13 0.06
CA CYS A 200 -11.44 12.68 0.09
C CYS A 200 -10.16 12.02 0.58
N ASN A 201 -10.29 11.03 1.46
CA ASN A 201 -9.24 10.10 1.78
C ASN A 201 -9.45 8.78 1.04
N LEU A 202 -8.45 8.39 0.27
CA LEU A 202 -8.41 7.11 -0.43
C LEU A 202 -7.46 6.19 0.32
N ALA A 203 -7.97 5.08 0.85
CA ALA A 203 -7.17 4.09 1.57
C ALA A 203 -7.48 2.67 1.10
N GLY A 204 -6.47 1.85 0.88
CA GLY A 204 -6.66 0.46 0.48
C GLY A 204 -5.47 -0.08 -0.31
N PHE A 205 -5.73 -1.08 -1.16
CA PHE A 205 -4.69 -1.67 -1.98
C PHE A 205 -5.18 -2.02 -3.38
N MET A 206 -4.25 -2.13 -4.31
CA MET A 206 -4.53 -2.58 -5.68
C MET A 206 -3.55 -3.66 -6.12
N LEU A 207 -4.01 -4.57 -6.98
CA LEU A 207 -3.21 -5.67 -7.54
C LEU A 207 -2.95 -5.42 -9.02
N VAL A 208 -1.73 -5.02 -9.35
CA VAL A 208 -1.31 -4.68 -10.72
C VAL A 208 -0.31 -5.70 -11.27
N ASN A 209 -0.11 -5.74 -12.58
CA ASN A 209 0.98 -6.53 -13.15
C ASN A 209 2.35 -6.00 -12.64
N LYS A 210 3.28 -6.90 -12.29
CA LYS A 210 4.64 -6.53 -11.90
C LYS A 210 5.49 -6.17 -13.12
N VAL A 211 5.12 -5.09 -13.79
CA VAL A 211 5.79 -4.52 -14.97
C VAL A 211 5.84 -3.01 -14.83
N ALA A 212 6.57 -2.34 -15.71
CA ALA A 212 6.51 -0.89 -15.77
C ALA A 212 5.08 -0.41 -16.07
N GLY A 213 4.64 0.64 -15.38
CA GLY A 213 3.29 1.17 -15.50
C GLY A 213 3.14 2.47 -14.73
N ASN A 214 1.94 3.01 -14.76
CA ASN A 214 1.53 4.18 -13.99
C ASN A 214 0.17 3.92 -13.36
N PHE A 215 -0.11 4.66 -12.30
CA PHE A 215 -1.47 4.83 -11.82
C PHE A 215 -1.74 6.33 -11.71
N HIS A 216 -2.98 6.72 -11.95
CA HIS A 216 -3.42 8.10 -11.93
C HIS A 216 -4.60 8.25 -10.99
N VAL A 217 -4.60 9.34 -10.23
CA VAL A 217 -5.77 9.80 -9.49
C VAL A 217 -6.21 11.10 -10.13
N ALA A 218 -7.43 11.13 -10.66
CA ALA A 218 -7.94 12.29 -11.38
C ALA A 218 -9.45 12.45 -11.22
N LEU A 219 -9.95 13.58 -11.72
CA LEU A 219 -11.36 13.93 -11.69
C LEU A 219 -12.09 13.30 -12.88
N GLY A 220 -13.16 12.58 -12.59
CA GLY A 220 -14.04 11.97 -13.58
C GLY A 220 -13.68 10.53 -13.90
N GLU A 221 -14.69 9.80 -14.35
CA GLU A 221 -14.55 8.42 -14.82
C GLU A 221 -13.59 8.37 -16.02
N SER A 222 -12.74 7.35 -16.02
CA SER A 222 -11.78 7.10 -17.08
C SER A 222 -12.47 6.35 -18.22
N VAL A 223 -12.32 6.90 -19.44
CA VAL A 223 -12.91 6.30 -20.65
C VAL A 223 -11.84 6.13 -21.70
N VAL A 224 -11.85 4.98 -22.37
CA VAL A 224 -10.97 4.73 -23.52
C VAL A 224 -11.63 5.27 -24.77
N ARG A 225 -11.04 6.31 -25.37
CA ARG A 225 -11.49 6.87 -26.66
C ARG A 225 -10.33 6.88 -27.64
N ASP A 226 -10.51 6.22 -28.79
CA ASP A 226 -9.49 6.11 -29.84
C ASP A 226 -8.15 5.53 -29.35
N GLY A 227 -8.20 4.57 -28.44
CA GLY A 227 -7.00 3.95 -27.83
C GLY A 227 -6.25 4.87 -26.85
N ARG A 228 -6.83 6.02 -26.48
CA ARG A 228 -6.29 6.94 -25.48
C ARG A 228 -7.15 6.90 -24.23
N PHE A 229 -6.51 6.86 -23.08
CA PHE A 229 -7.15 7.04 -21.79
C PHE A 229 -7.39 8.52 -21.55
N ILE A 230 -8.64 8.89 -21.36
CA ILE A 230 -9.04 10.26 -21.02
C ILE A 230 -10.00 10.22 -19.84
N HIS A 231 -9.78 11.11 -18.88
CA HIS A 231 -10.76 11.37 -17.84
C HIS A 231 -11.82 12.29 -18.40
N GLN A 232 -13.09 11.94 -18.21
CA GLN A 232 -14.20 12.78 -18.61
C GLN A 232 -14.48 13.83 -17.53
N PHE A 233 -13.94 15.03 -17.71
CA PHE A 233 -14.26 16.20 -16.89
C PHE A 233 -14.88 17.31 -17.74
N GLN A 234 -15.72 18.15 -17.14
CA GLN A 234 -16.23 19.33 -17.83
C GLN A 234 -15.15 20.42 -17.86
N PRO A 235 -14.98 21.18 -18.96
CA PRO A 235 -14.01 22.28 -19.00
C PRO A 235 -14.20 23.31 -17.88
N GLU A 236 -15.41 23.45 -17.37
CA GLU A 236 -15.77 24.33 -16.24
C GLU A 236 -15.20 23.85 -14.90
N ASP A 237 -14.90 22.57 -14.77
CA ASP A 237 -14.29 21.95 -13.59
C ASP A 237 -12.76 22.08 -13.60
N ALA A 238 -12.14 22.37 -14.76
CA ALA A 238 -10.68 22.48 -14.89
C ALA A 238 -10.03 23.53 -13.95
N PRO A 239 -10.61 24.73 -13.72
CA PRO A 239 -10.08 25.69 -12.76
C PRO A 239 -10.22 25.25 -11.30
N ARG A 240 -11.13 24.31 -11.02
CA ARG A 240 -11.36 23.74 -9.68
C ARG A 240 -10.52 22.50 -9.43
N PHE A 241 -9.88 21.95 -10.47
CA PHE A 241 -9.07 20.76 -10.35
C PHE A 241 -7.81 21.07 -9.53
N ASN A 242 -7.86 20.67 -8.27
CA ASN A 242 -6.75 20.79 -7.34
C ASN A 242 -6.40 19.41 -6.78
N THR A 243 -5.19 18.95 -7.10
CA THR A 243 -4.63 17.67 -6.64
C THR A 243 -3.63 17.83 -5.52
N SER A 244 -3.71 18.92 -4.74
CA SER A 244 -3.03 18.99 -3.45
C SER A 244 -3.35 17.72 -2.66
N HIS A 245 -2.33 17.03 -2.19
CA HIS A 245 -2.47 15.74 -1.54
C HIS A 245 -1.45 15.50 -0.44
N ILE A 246 -1.83 14.61 0.46
CA ILE A 246 -1.01 14.14 1.58
C ILE A 246 -0.90 12.64 1.43
N VAL A 247 0.30 12.15 1.12
CA VAL A 247 0.60 10.73 1.10
C VAL A 247 0.90 10.30 2.53
N HIS A 248 -0.02 9.59 3.17
CA HIS A 248 0.21 9.04 4.51
C HIS A 248 1.11 7.83 4.43
N HIS A 249 0.77 6.89 3.54
CA HIS A 249 1.66 5.79 3.18
C HIS A 249 1.49 5.39 1.71
N LEU A 250 2.58 4.96 1.09
CA LEU A 250 2.58 4.31 -0.21
C LEU A 250 3.65 3.21 -0.25
N THR A 251 3.21 1.97 -0.41
CA THR A 251 4.09 0.79 -0.33
C THR A 251 3.85 -0.13 -1.51
N PHE A 252 4.93 -0.76 -1.99
CA PHE A 252 4.91 -1.72 -3.08
C PHE A 252 5.34 -3.10 -2.55
N GLY A 253 4.43 -4.06 -2.58
CA GLY A 253 4.63 -5.40 -2.04
C GLY A 253 4.39 -5.50 -0.54
N GLU A 254 4.94 -6.55 0.07
CA GLU A 254 4.78 -6.79 1.50
C GLU A 254 5.68 -5.90 2.35
N ASN A 255 5.15 -5.39 3.45
CA ASN A 255 5.94 -4.65 4.43
C ASN A 255 6.90 -5.57 5.17
N TYR A 256 8.15 -5.14 5.32
CA TYR A 256 9.17 -5.84 6.09
C TYR A 256 9.88 -4.89 7.07
N PRO A 257 10.44 -5.41 8.19
CA PRO A 257 11.07 -4.58 9.19
C PRO A 257 12.24 -3.77 8.63
N GLY A 258 12.23 -2.45 8.86
CA GLY A 258 13.29 -1.54 8.41
C GLY A 258 13.08 -0.92 7.02
N ILE A 259 11.97 -1.22 6.34
CA ILE A 259 11.59 -0.51 5.13
C ILE A 259 11.35 0.98 5.43
N VAL A 260 11.87 1.84 4.56
CA VAL A 260 11.63 3.28 4.60
C VAL A 260 11.09 3.67 3.23
N ASN A 261 9.78 3.94 3.14
CA ASN A 261 9.19 4.38 1.90
C ASN A 261 9.45 5.88 1.71
N PRO A 262 9.98 6.32 0.55
CA PRO A 262 10.33 7.73 0.33
C PRO A 262 9.14 8.70 0.32
N LEU A 263 7.95 8.18 0.04
CA LEU A 263 6.73 8.97 -0.15
C LEU A 263 5.84 8.99 1.09
N ASP A 264 6.19 8.27 2.15
CA ASP A 264 5.41 8.29 3.39
C ASP A 264 5.50 9.68 4.04
N SER A 265 4.35 10.18 4.50
CA SER A 265 4.16 11.51 5.09
C SER A 265 4.55 12.68 4.17
N VAL A 266 4.56 12.50 2.85
CA VAL A 266 4.84 13.58 1.89
C VAL A 266 3.59 14.40 1.64
N VAL A 267 3.75 15.72 1.72
CA VAL A 267 2.68 16.69 1.43
C VAL A 267 3.03 17.47 0.17
N LYS A 268 2.08 17.57 -0.75
CA LYS A 268 2.16 18.43 -1.93
C LYS A 268 0.92 19.29 -1.97
N MET A 269 1.11 20.61 -1.85
CA MET A 269 0.05 21.61 -1.95
C MET A 269 0.08 22.23 -3.33
#